data_AF-T0ZAM1-F1
#
_entry.id   AF-T0ZAM1-F1
#
_cell.length_a   1.000
_cell.length_b   1.000
_cell.length_c   1.000
_cell.angle_alpha   90.00
_cell.angle_beta   90.00
_cell.angle_gamma   90.00
#
_symmetry.space_group_name_H-M   'P 1'
#
loop_
_entity.id
_entity.type
_entity.pdbx_description
1 polymer ?
#
loop_
_entity_poly.entity_id
_entity_poly.type
_entity_poly.pdbx_seq_one_letter_code
_entity_poly.pdbx_strand_id
1 'polypeptide(L)' 'MGFTNPLLAITSALIFNTFIIPALIPMALKGVKFKAAGADYLLKRNIIIYGVGGIIFPFIGIGLIYFILAGVGVTW' A
#
# COMPACT_ATOMS: atom_id res chain seq x y z
N MET A 1 10.67 -9.14 -5.80
CA MET A 1 10.97 -9.28 -4.36
C MET A 1 11.24 -10.74 -4.09
N GLY A 2 12.47 -11.11 -3.74
CA GLY A 2 12.80 -12.48 -3.34
C GLY A 2 12.44 -12.67 -1.87
N PHE A 3 11.19 -13.04 -1.59
CA PHE A 3 10.77 -13.41 -0.24
C PHE A 3 11.16 -14.88 -0.01
N THR A 4 12.25 -15.09 0.71
CA THR A 4 12.83 -16.42 0.96
C THR A 4 11.98 -17.26 1.92
N ASN A 5 11.22 -16.63 2.82
CA ASN A 5 10.34 -17.29 3.77
C ASN A 5 8.86 -16.91 3.50
N PRO A 6 8.01 -17.87 3.07
CA PRO A 6 6.58 -17.62 2.81
C PRO A 6 5.79 -17.15 4.03
N LEU A 7 6.08 -17.67 5.23
CA LEU A 7 5.39 -17.27 6.46
C LEU A 7 5.69 -15.80 6.79
N LEU A 8 6.97 -15.40 6.75
CA LEU A 8 7.35 -14.00 6.93
C LEU A 8 6.68 -13.08 5.90
N ALA A 9 6.55 -13.52 4.64
CA ALA A 9 5.87 -12.74 3.60
C ALA A 9 4.38 -12.54 3.91
N ILE A 10 3.69 -13.61 4.31
CA ILE A 10 2.26 -13.57 4.68
C ILE A 10 2.08 -12.68 5.92
N THR A 11 2.90 -12.85 6.96
CA THR A 11 2.83 -12.05 8.17
C THR A 11 3.10 -10.58 7.89
N SER A 12 4.07 -10.27 7.02
CA SER A 12 4.36 -8.88 6.61
C SER A 12 3.18 -8.24 5.88
N ALA A 13 2.51 -9.00 4.99
CA ALA A 13 1.31 -8.55 4.29
C ALA A 13 0.14 -8.32 5.25
N LEU A 14 -0.06 -9.19 6.24
CA LEU A 14 -1.09 -9.01 7.28
C LEU A 14 -0.82 -7.77 8.12
N ILE A 15 0.40 -7.60 8.61
CA ILE A 15 0.80 -6.42 9.40
C ILE A 15 0.58 -5.15 8.60
N PHE A 16 1.01 -5.12 7.34
CA PHE A 16 0.79 -3.96 6.46
C PHE A 16 -0.70 -3.63 6.34
N ASN A 17 -1.56 -4.63 6.10
CA ASN A 17 -3.00 -4.45 5.99
C ASN A 17 -3.64 -3.90 7.28
N THR A 18 -3.18 -4.38 8.44
CA THR A 18 -3.64 -3.89 9.75
C THR A 18 -3.37 -2.39 9.94
N PHE A 19 -2.27 -1.86 9.41
CA PHE A 19 -1.96 -0.43 9.50
C PHE A 19 -2.58 0.40 8.39
N ILE A 20 -2.60 -0.11 7.15
CA ILE A 20 -3.04 0.68 5.99
C ILE A 20 -4.54 0.96 6.01
N ILE A 21 -5.37 0.03 6.49
CA ILE A 21 -6.81 0.22 6.57
C ILE A 21 -7.15 1.40 7.50
N PRO A 22 -6.72 1.43 8.78
CA PRO A 22 -6.90 2.58 9.65
C PRO A 22 -6.34 3.89 9.09
N ALA A 23 -5.18 3.84 8.43
CA ALA A 23 -4.56 5.02 7.82
C ALA A 23 -5.39 5.60 6.66
N LEU A 24 -6.10 4.75 5.91
CA LEU A 24 -6.92 5.17 4.77
C LEU A 24 -8.34 5.59 5.18
N ILE A 25 -8.88 5.13 6.31
CA ILE A 25 -10.20 5.56 6.83
C ILE A 25 -10.36 7.10 6.86
N PRO A 26 -9.45 7.89 7.45
CA PRO A 26 -9.62 9.35 7.46
C PRO A 26 -9.53 9.97 6.07
N MET A 27 -8.77 9.36 5.15
CA MET A 27 -8.71 9.80 3.75
C MET A 27 -10.03 9.52 3.03
N ALA A 28 -10.64 8.37 3.28
CA ALA A 28 -11.95 8.01 2.73
C ALA A 28 -13.05 8.95 3.25
N LEU A 29 -13.00 9.33 4.54
CA LEU A 29 -13.98 10.23 5.16
C LEU A 29 -13.85 11.69 4.69
N LYS A 30 -12.63 12.19 4.46
CA LYS A 30 -12.41 13.56 3.95
C LYS A 30 -12.86 13.73 2.49
N GLY A 31 -12.98 12.64 1.75
CA GLY A 31 -13.26 12.66 0.33
C GLY A 31 -12.11 13.24 -0.50
N VAL A 32 -12.17 13.02 -1.82
CA VAL A 32 -11.16 13.53 -2.74
C VAL A 32 -11.62 14.87 -3.29
N LYS A 33 -10.76 15.90 -3.25
CA LYS A 33 -11.08 17.23 -3.81
C LYS A 33 -11.38 17.11 -5.30
N PHE A 34 -12.66 17.18 -5.66
CA PHE A 34 -13.09 17.20 -7.05
C PHE A 34 -12.70 18.53 -7.70
N LYS A 35 -12.04 18.48 -8.86
CA LYS A 35 -11.68 19.67 -9.64
C LYS A 35 -12.44 19.60 -10.96
N ALA A 36 -13.24 20.61 -11.27
CA ALA A 36 -13.99 20.67 -12.53
C ALA A 36 -13.01 20.65 -13.71
N ALA A 37 -12.94 19.51 -14.39
CA ALA A 37 -12.19 19.28 -15.61
C ALA A 37 -12.91 18.19 -16.41
N GLY A 38 -12.59 18.06 -17.70
CA GLY A 38 -13.18 17.03 -18.55
C GLY A 38 -13.00 15.62 -17.96
N ALA A 39 -14.03 14.78 -18.09
CA ALA A 39 -14.05 13.43 -17.53
C ALA A 39 -12.84 12.58 -17.97
N ASP A 40 -12.45 12.69 -19.25
CA ASP A 40 -11.30 11.98 -19.83
C ASP A 40 -9.97 12.34 -19.13
N TYR A 41 -9.76 13.64 -18.89
CA TYR A 41 -8.57 14.14 -18.20
C TYR A 41 -8.54 13.72 -16.72
N LEU A 42 -9.68 13.78 -16.03
CA LEU A 42 -9.79 13.34 -14.64
C LEU A 42 -9.53 11.84 -14.49
N LEU A 43 -10.09 11.02 -15.38
CA LEU A 43 -9.89 9.57 -15.36
C LEU A 43 -8.42 9.20 -15.54
N LYS A 44 -7.77 9.73 -16.57
CA LYS A 44 -6.33 9.49 -16.82
C LYS A 44 -5.47 9.89 -15.63
N ARG A 45 -5.71 11.08 -15.07
CA ARG A 45 -4.95 11.57 -13.92
C ARG A 45 -5.18 10.71 -12.68
N ASN A 46 -6.42 10.30 -12.42
CA ASN A 46 -6.75 9.47 -11.26
C ASN A 46 -6.20 8.05 -11.39
N ILE A 47 -6.25 7.43 -12.57
CA ILE A 47 -5.64 6.12 -12.80
C ILE A 47 -4.13 6.18 -12.58
N ILE A 48 -3.46 7.23 -13.07
CA ILE A 48 -2.01 7.38 -12.86
C ILE A 48 -1.69 7.58 -11.38
N ILE A 49 -2.37 8.49 -10.69
CA ILE A 49 -2.04 8.80 -9.29
C ILE A 49 -2.49 7.69 -8.34
N TYR A 50 -3.77 7.32 -8.37
CA TYR A 50 -4.36 6.36 -7.43
C TYR A 50 -4.15 4.90 -7.86
N GLY A 51 -4.06 4.62 -9.16
CA GLY A 51 -3.75 3.27 -9.64
C GLY A 51 -2.28 2.93 -9.46
N VAL A 52 -1.36 3.73 -10.03
CA VAL A 52 0.08 3.46 -9.89
C VAL A 52 0.53 3.63 -8.45
N GLY A 53 0.08 4.70 -7.77
CA GLY A 53 0.36 4.89 -6.34
C GLY A 53 -0.18 3.75 -5.49
N GLY A 54 -1.39 3.27 -5.77
CA GLY A 54 -2.00 2.13 -5.07
C GLY A 54 -1.30 0.80 -5.27
N ILE A 55 -0.55 0.62 -6.36
CA ILE A 55 0.27 -0.58 -6.59
C ILE A 55 1.65 -0.41 -5.94
N ILE A 56 2.32 0.72 -6.16
CA ILE A 56 3.69 0.91 -5.67
C ILE A 56 3.74 0.95 -4.14
N PHE A 57 2.78 1.63 -3.51
CA PHE A 57 2.74 1.84 -2.08
C PHE A 57 2.73 0.53 -1.24
N PRO A 58 1.82 -0.44 -1.47
CA PRO A 58 1.80 -1.69 -0.71
C PRO A 58 3.04 -2.55 -0.95
N PHE A 59 3.57 -2.59 -2.17
CA PHE A 59 4.79 -3.36 -2.45
C PHE A 59 5.96 -2.84 -1.61
N ILE A 60 6.18 -1.52 -1.60
CA ILE A 60 7.24 -0.90 -0.79
C ILE A 60 6.99 -1.14 0.70
N GLY A 61 5.76 -0.94 1.17
CA GLY A 61 5.40 -1.10 2.58
C GLY A 61 5.58 -2.53 3.11
N ILE A 62 5.07 -3.53 2.38
CA ILE A 62 5.22 -4.94 2.74
C ILE A 62 6.69 -5.35 2.71
N GLY A 63 7.45 -4.90 1.70
CA GLY A 63 8.88 -5.17 1.60
C GLY A 63 9.66 -4.62 2.79
N LEU A 64 9.38 -3.38 3.21
CA LEU A 64 9.98 -2.77 4.39
C LEU A 64 9.70 -3.58 5.66
N ILE A 65 8.43 -3.97 5.89
CA ILE A 65 8.04 -4.77 7.04
C ILE A 65 8.74 -6.13 7.01
N TYR A 66 8.82 -6.77 5.84
CA TYR A 66 9.51 -8.05 5.66
C TYR A 66 10.99 -7.96 6.05
N PHE A 67 11.72 -6.94 5.57
CA PHE A 67 13.14 -6.78 5.90
C PHE A 67 13.35 -6.44 7.37
N ILE A 68 12.45 -5.65 7.98
CA ILE A 68 12.51 -5.37 9.43
C ILE A 68 12.32 -6.67 10.23
N LEU A 69 11.30 -7.47 9.92
CA LEU A 69 11.04 -8.74 10.62
C LEU A 69 12.20 -9.74 10.42
N ALA A 70 12.72 -9.85 9.20
CA ALA A 70 13.87 -10.69 8.90
C ALA A 70 15.13 -10.23 9.66
N GLY A 71 15.35 -8.91 9.77
CA GLY A 71 16.50 -8.33 10.47
C GLY A 71 16.43 -8.42 11.99
N VAL A 72 15.22 -8.39 12.57
CA VAL A 72 14.99 -8.56 14.02
C VAL A 72 15.16 -10.03 14.46
N GLY A 73 15.38 -10.95 13.52
CA GLY A 73 15.60 -12.37 13.82
C GLY A 73 14.31 -13.13 14.05
N VAL A 74 13.20 -12.69 13.45
CA VAL A 74 11.96 -13.49 13.39
C VAL A 74 12.21 -14.64 12.41
N THR A 75 12.55 -15.83 12.93
CA THR A 75 13.02 -16.97 12.10
C THR A 75 12.11 -18.20 12.13
N TRP A 76 10.93 -18.13 12.73
CA TRP A 76 9.95 -19.23 12.72
C TRP A 76 9.18 -19.33 11.41
#